data_AF-A0A2N6G5B7-F1
#
_entry.id   AF-A0A2N6G5B7-F1
#
_cell.length_a   1.000
_cell.length_b   1.000
_cell.length_c   1.000
_cell.angle_alpha   90.00
_cell.angle_beta   90.00
_cell.angle_gamma   90.00
#
_symmetry.space_group_name_H-M   'P 1'
#
loop_
_entity.id
_entity.type
_entity.pdbx_description
1 polymer ?
#
loop_
_entity_poly.entity_id
_entity_poly.type
_entity_poly.pdbx_seq_one_letter_code
_entity_poly.pdbx_strand_id
1 'polypeptide(L)'
;MNSKVILLKGNGPISINSELLELYPVTTCHGAIGFPLKSLRADKIYIVDSIDEFWQIEKTIKEKPCCFLYSYEKLENEDLKKIHAEEILSI
;
A
#
# COMPACT_ATOMS: atom_id res chain seq x y z
N MET A 1 21.38 -4.46 -3.65
CA MET A 1 20.19 -3.61 -3.86
C MET A 1 19.24 -3.84 -2.70
N ASN A 2 19.08 -2.85 -1.82
CA ASN A 2 18.16 -2.95 -0.69
C ASN A 2 16.78 -2.51 -1.20
N SER A 3 15.77 -3.37 -1.10
CA SER A 3 14.39 -2.99 -1.47
C SER A 3 13.80 -2.15 -0.34
N LYS A 4 13.21 -0.99 -0.66
CA LYS A 4 12.54 -0.14 0.34
C LYS A 4 11.39 -0.90 0.98
N VAL A 5 11.23 -0.74 2.29
CA VAL A 5 10.11 -1.34 3.02
C VAL A 5 8.91 -0.41 2.92
N ILE A 6 7.80 -0.95 2.44
CA ILE A 6 6.51 -0.27 2.38
C ILE A 6 5.56 -0.83 3.44
N LEU A 7 4.74 0.05 4.00
CA LEU A 7 3.60 -0.31 4.84
C LEU A 7 2.33 -0.28 3.99
N LEU A 8 1.51 -1.30 4.16
CA LEU A 8 0.26 -1.49 3.43
C LEU A 8 -0.90 -1.63 4.42
N LYS A 9 -2.00 -0.97 4.07
CA LYS A 9 -3.30 -1.10 4.74
C LYS A 9 -4.40 -1.08 3.69
N GLY A 10 -5.55 -1.69 3.94
CA GLY A 10 -6.64 -1.62 2.98
C GLY A 10 -7.71 -2.65 3.21
N ASN A 11 -8.57 -2.81 2.22
CA ASN A 11 -9.71 -3.72 2.29
C ASN A 11 -9.93 -4.52 1.00
N GLY A 12 -9.03 -4.39 0.02
CA GLY A 12 -9.08 -5.12 -1.24
C GLY A 12 -8.01 -6.21 -1.34
N PRO A 13 -8.14 -7.08 -2.35
CA PRO A 13 -7.09 -8.00 -2.74
C PRO A 13 -5.90 -7.23 -3.31
N ILE A 14 -4.70 -7.72 -3.01
CA ILE A 14 -3.46 -7.25 -3.64
C ILE A 14 -2.61 -8.44 -4.09
N SER A 15 -1.68 -8.18 -4.99
CA SER A 15 -0.57 -9.06 -5.29
C SER A 15 0.73 -8.37 -4.92
N ILE A 16 1.37 -8.80 -3.83
CA ILE A 16 2.66 -8.29 -3.37
C ILE A 16 3.74 -9.36 -3.60
N ASN A 17 4.84 -8.99 -4.27
CA ASN A 17 5.97 -9.88 -4.53
C ASN A 17 5.60 -11.23 -5.18
N SER A 18 4.59 -11.24 -6.06
CA SER A 18 4.00 -12.42 -6.71
C SER A 18 3.13 -13.32 -5.82
N GLU A 19 2.77 -12.86 -4.62
CA GLU A 19 1.84 -13.54 -3.72
C GLU A 19 0.53 -12.76 -3.61
N LEU A 20 -0.59 -13.47 -3.70
CA LEU A 20 -1.91 -12.89 -3.53
C LEU A 20 -2.25 -12.79 -2.04
N LEU A 21 -2.70 -11.62 -1.60
CA LEU A 21 -3.00 -11.32 -0.22
C LEU A 21 -4.29 -10.52 -0.12
N GLU A 22 -5.16 -10.91 0.80
CA GLU A 22 -6.34 -10.13 1.20
C GLU A 22 -5.95 -9.15 2.31
N LEU A 23 -5.95 -7.84 2.03
CA LEU A 23 -5.54 -6.85 3.02
C LEU A 23 -6.50 -6.77 4.21
N TYR A 24 -7.81 -6.88 3.97
CA TYR A 24 -8.83 -6.69 5.00
C TYR A 24 -8.62 -7.52 6.29
N PRO A 25 -8.48 -8.87 6.23
CA PRO A 25 -8.27 -9.65 7.44
C PRO A 25 -6.94 -9.31 8.13
N VAL A 26 -5.87 -9.10 7.36
CA VAL A 26 -4.53 -8.80 7.88
C VAL A 26 -4.53 -7.48 8.63
N THR A 27 -5.12 -6.44 8.04
CA THR A 27 -5.07 -5.08 8.58
C THR A 27 -6.08 -4.88 9.69
N THR A 28 -7.16 -5.66 9.74
CA THR A 28 -8.09 -5.64 10.87
C THR A 28 -7.47 -6.27 12.11
N CYS A 29 -6.67 -7.33 11.95
CA CYS A 29 -6.00 -8.00 13.06
C CYS A 29 -4.73 -7.27 13.55
N HIS A 30 -3.96 -6.68 12.63
CA HIS A 30 -2.62 -6.15 12.93
C HIS A 30 -2.44 -4.65 12.64
N GLY A 31 -3.47 -3.97 12.12
CA GLY A 31 -3.44 -2.56 11.74
C GLY A 31 -2.87 -2.31 10.35
N ALA A 32 -1.68 -2.85 10.06
CA ALA A 32 -0.99 -2.75 8.78
C ALA A 32 -0.05 -3.94 8.55
N ILE A 33 0.51 -4.06 7.35
CA ILE A 33 1.54 -5.06 7.02
C ILE A 33 2.71 -4.42 6.28
N GLY A 34 3.94 -4.87 6.59
CA GLY A 34 5.17 -4.34 5.99
C GLY A 34 5.86 -5.35 5.07
N PHE A 35 6.28 -4.90 3.89
CA PHE A 35 7.05 -5.73 2.94
C PHE A 35 8.17 -4.96 2.25
N PRO A 36 9.29 -5.62 1.89
CA PRO A 36 10.21 -5.08 0.90
C PRO A 36 9.52 -4.99 -0.47
N LEU A 37 9.51 -3.81 -1.08
CA LEU A 37 8.88 -3.56 -2.37
C LEU A 37 9.72 -4.17 -3.52
N LYS A 38 9.31 -5.34 -4.00
CA LYS A 38 9.79 -5.92 -5.27
C LYS A 38 8.76 -5.75 -6.38
N SER A 39 7.49 -5.99 -6.08
CA SER A 39 6.36 -5.73 -6.98
C SER A 39 5.07 -5.59 -6.17
N LEU A 40 4.22 -4.62 -6.50
CA LEU A 40 2.90 -4.47 -5.90
C LEU A 40 1.86 -4.28 -7.01
N ARG A 41 0.75 -5.01 -6.95
CA ARG A 41 -0.41 -4.79 -7.79
C ARG A 41 -1.69 -4.74 -6.96
N ALA A 42 -2.55 -3.77 -7.26
CA ALA A 42 -3.89 -3.63 -6.68
C ALA A 42 -4.78 -2.85 -7.66
N ASP A 43 -6.09 -2.83 -7.44
CA ASP A 43 -7.00 -2.06 -8.31
C ASP A 43 -6.78 -0.55 -8.11
N LYS A 44 -6.78 -0.12 -6.84
CA LYS A 44 -6.62 1.29 -6.44
C LYS A 44 -5.59 1.43 -5.33
N ILE A 45 -4.58 2.27 -5.57
CA ILE A 45 -3.52 2.57 -4.61
C ILE A 45 -3.53 4.05 -4.25
N TYR A 46 -3.50 4.31 -2.95
CA TYR A 46 -3.27 5.64 -2.40
C TYR A 46 -1.88 5.66 -1.77
N ILE A 47 -0.98 6.45 -2.34
CA ILE A 47 0.33 6.73 -1.75
C ILE A 47 0.13 7.85 -0.75
N VAL A 48 0.31 7.53 0.53
CA VAL A 48 0.12 8.44 1.65
C VAL A 48 1.46 9.08 2.03
N ASP A 49 1.50 10.39 2.14
CA ASP A 49 2.76 11.13 2.33
C ASP A 49 3.27 11.10 3.79
N SER A 50 2.39 10.94 4.77
CA SER A 50 2.76 10.92 6.19
C SER A 50 2.30 9.65 6.92
N ILE A 51 3.09 9.23 7.91
CA ILE A 51 2.75 8.06 8.74
C ILE A 51 1.50 8.31 9.60
N ASP A 52 1.30 9.55 10.06
CA ASP A 52 0.15 9.91 10.88
C ASP A 52 -1.16 9.83 10.08
N GLU A 53 -1.16 10.33 8.84
CA GLU A 53 -2.28 10.18 7.93
C GLU A 53 -2.51 8.71 7.58
N PHE A 54 -1.44 7.94 7.31
CA PHE A 54 -1.54 6.52 7.00
C PHE A 54 -2.30 5.73 8.08
N TRP A 55 -2.06 6.03 9.36
CA TRP A 55 -2.78 5.36 10.45
C TRP A 55 -4.25 5.77 10.56
N GLN A 56 -4.61 6.96 10.12
CA GLN A 56 -5.97 7.50 10.23
C GLN A 56 -6.76 7.44 8.91
N ILE A 57 -6.14 7.05 7.81
CA ILE A 57 -6.66 7.28 6.46
C ILE A 57 -8.02 6.63 6.19
N GLU A 58 -8.30 5.49 6.84
CA GLU A 58 -9.58 4.77 6.74
C GLU A 58 -10.77 5.55 7.34
N LYS A 59 -10.51 6.55 8.19
CA LYS A 59 -11.55 7.46 8.71
C LYS A 59 -12.01 8.43 7.62
N THR A 60 -11.12 8.77 6.69
CA THR A 60 -11.33 9.73 5.61
C THR A 60 -11.81 9.05 4.34
N ILE A 61 -11.13 7.97 3.93
CA ILE A 61 -11.40 7.26 2.67
C ILE A 61 -12.08 5.93 2.98
N LYS A 62 -13.33 5.80 2.53
CA LYS A 62 -14.19 4.63 2.77
C LYS A 62 -14.48 3.80 1.51
N GLU A 63 -13.92 4.20 0.39
CA GLU A 63 -14.05 3.51 -0.90
C GLU A 63 -13.46 2.09 -0.82
N LYS A 64 -14.02 1.18 -1.62
CA LYS A 64 -13.58 -0.22 -1.72
C LYS A 64 -13.59 -0.66 -3.19
N PRO A 65 -12.64 -1.49 -3.64
CA PRO A 65 -11.42 -1.90 -2.92
C PRO A 65 -10.39 -0.75 -2.84
N CYS A 66 -9.65 -0.67 -1.73
CA CYS A 66 -8.55 0.30 -1.58
C CYS A 66 -7.30 -0.32 -0.94
N CYS A 67 -6.14 0.16 -1.36
CA CYS A 67 -4.83 -0.13 -0.81
C CYS A 67 -4.10 1.18 -0.50
N PHE A 68 -3.88 1.47 0.78
CA PHE A 68 -3.06 2.57 1.25
C PHE A 68 -1.61 2.09 1.36
N LEU A 69 -0.69 2.88 0.82
CA LEU A 69 0.73 2.63 0.83
C LEU A 69 1.44 3.80 1.52
N TYR A 70 2.30 3.48 2.48
CA TYR A 70 3.26 4.43 3.04
C TYR A 70 4.68 3.87 2.93
N SER A 71 5.66 4.74 2.78
CA SER A 71 7.07 4.38 2.81
C SER A 71 7.82 5.40 3.66
N TYR A 72 8.63 4.90 4.60
CA TYR A 72 9.50 5.77 5.42
C TYR A 72 10.54 6.51 4.57
N GLU A 73 10.98 5.86 3.50
CA GLU A 73 11.88 6.43 2.52
C GLU A 73 11.08 6.92 1.32
N LYS A 74 11.47 8.07 0.75
CA LYS A 74 10.82 8.59 -0.46
C LYS A 74 10.89 7.55 -1.59
N LEU A 75 9.75 7.21 -2.20
CA LEU A 75 9.72 6.35 -3.37
C LEU A 75 10.27 7.09 -4.58
N GLU A 76 11.27 6.50 -5.22
CA GLU A 76 11.85 7.06 -6.44
C GLU A 76 11.18 6.47 -7.67
N ASN A 77 11.46 7.03 -8.85
CA ASN A 77 10.88 6.57 -10.12
C ASN A 77 11.06 5.06 -10.36
N GLU A 78 12.19 4.48 -9.93
CA GLU A 78 12.42 3.03 -10.04
C GLU A 78 11.53 2.19 -9.11
N ASP A 79 11.18 2.73 -7.94
CA ASP A 79 10.27 2.08 -7.01
C ASP A 79 8.83 2.17 -7.49
N LEU A 80 8.43 3.34 -8.01
CA LEU A 80 7.10 3.56 -8.56
C LEU A 80 6.82 2.63 -9.76
N LYS A 81 7.84 2.30 -10.56
CA LYS A 81 7.71 1.31 -11.65
C LYS A 81 7.35 -0.11 -11.17
N LYS A 82 7.58 -0.43 -9.90
CA LYS A 82 7.23 -1.72 -9.29
C LYS A 82 5.78 -1.76 -8.80
N ILE A 83 5.10 -0.61 -8.80
CA ILE A 83 3.72 -0.46 -8.33
C ILE A 83 2.82 -0.37 -9.56
N HIS A 84 1.84 -1.26 -9.63
CA HIS A 84 0.91 -1.36 -10.75
C HIS A 84 -0.53 -1.30 -10.23
N ALA A 85 -1.27 -0.28 -10.62
CA ALA A 85 -2.69 -0.20 -10.33
C ALA A 85 -3.46 0.43 -11.48
N GLU A 86 -4.78 0.20 -11.52
CA GLU A 86 -5.65 0.92 -12.46
C GLU A 86 -5.71 2.40 -12.09
N GLU A 87 -5.71 2.69 -10.79
CA GLU A 87 -5.71 4.05 -10.26
C GLU A 87 -4.64 4.20 -9.18
N ILE A 88 -3.76 5.20 -9.33
CA ILE A 88 -2.76 5.60 -8.33
C ILE A 88 -3.00 7.08 -7.98
N LEU A 89 -3.25 7.35 -6.70
CA LEU A 89 -3.47 8.68 -6.15
C LEU A 89 -2.42 8.99 -5.08
N SER A 90 -1.96 10.23 -5.03
CA SER A 90 -1.13 10.74 -3.93
C SER A 90 -1.98 11.60 -3.02
N ILE A 91 -1.89 11.35 -1.71
CA ILE A 91 -2.69 12.01 -0.68
C ILE A 91 -1.90 12.30 0.59
#